data_AF-A0A6A7MB87-F1
#
_entry.id   AF-A0A6A7MB87-F1
#
_cell.length_a   1.000
_cell.length_b   1.000
_cell.length_c   1.000
_cell.angle_alpha   90.00
_cell.angle_beta   90.00
_cell.angle_gamma   90.00
#
_symmetry.space_group_name_H-M   'P 1'
#
loop_
_entity.id
_entity.type
_entity.pdbx_description
1 polymer ?
#
loop_
_entity_poly.entity_id
_entity_poly.type
_entity_poly.pdbx_seq_one_letter_code
_entity_poly.pdbx_strand_id
1 'polypeptide(L)' 'MPHHAAGKVTLKHGPIKKLDMDSMTMVFRVADPAMLDKMKAGDKIEFEADRVNGAITLTKIGKGH' A
#
# COMPACT_ATOMS: atom_id res chain seq x y z
N MET A 1 0.93 -7.18 26.06
CA MET A 1 0.33 -7.65 24.77
C MET A 1 0.71 -6.62 23.71
N PRO A 2 1.55 -6.95 22.71
CA PRO A 2 2.07 -5.91 21.82
C PRO A 2 0.97 -5.48 20.85
N HIS A 3 0.41 -4.29 21.10
CA HIS A 3 -0.38 -3.53 20.14
C HIS A 3 0.59 -2.77 19.23
N HIS A 4 1.13 -3.42 18.20
CA HIS A 4 1.83 -2.69 17.13
C HIS A 4 0.97 -2.71 15.87
N ALA A 5 0.02 -1.78 15.82
CA ALA A 5 -0.90 -1.59 14.71
C ALA A 5 -0.29 -0.82 13.52
N ALA A 6 1.03 -0.82 13.32
CA ALA A 6 1.72 0.07 12.37
C ALA A 6 2.08 -0.62 11.03
N GLY A 7 1.12 -1.34 10.44
CA GLY A 7 1.25 -1.99 9.13
C GLY A 7 0.26 -1.43 8.10
N LYS A 8 -0.02 -0.13 8.15
CA LYS A 8 -0.99 0.54 7.27
C LYS A 8 -0.42 1.85 6.75
N VAL A 9 -0.74 2.19 5.51
CA VAL A 9 -0.34 3.44 4.85
C VAL A 9 -1.49 4.00 4.05
N THR A 10 -1.67 5.31 4.12
CA THR A 10 -2.62 6.02 3.25
C THR A 10 -1.91 6.38 1.96
N LEU A 11 -2.36 5.84 0.84
CA LEU A 11 -1.81 6.14 -0.47
C LEU A 11 -2.91 6.66 -1.38
N LYS A 12 -2.58 7.69 -2.16
CA LYS A 12 -3.36 8.08 -3.33
C LYS A 12 -2.90 7.22 -4.50
N HIS A 13 -3.77 6.33 -4.96
CA HIS A 13 -3.46 5.42 -6.03
C HIS A 13 -4.16 5.81 -7.32
N GLY A 14 -3.53 5.47 -8.45
CA GLY A 14 -4.20 5.46 -9.74
C GLY A 14 -5.12 4.24 -9.90
N PRO A 15 -5.75 4.05 -11.07
CA PRO A 15 -6.65 2.92 -11.31
C PRO A 15 -5.92 1.57 -11.13
N ILE A 16 -6.43 0.71 -10.24
CA ILE A 16 -5.92 -0.63 -9.99
C ILE A 16 -6.85 -1.64 -10.67
N LYS A 17 -6.54 -1.96 -11.93
CA LYS A 17 -7.33 -2.92 -12.74
C LYS A 17 -7.49 -4.28 -12.07
N LYS A 18 -6.46 -4.76 -11.35
CA LYS A 18 -6.48 -6.06 -10.68
C LYS A 18 -7.56 -6.17 -9.59
N LEU A 19 -7.90 -5.03 -8.99
CA LEU A 19 -8.89 -4.93 -7.92
C LEU A 19 -10.18 -4.24 -8.39
N ASP A 20 -10.28 -3.91 -9.68
CA ASP A 20 -11.37 -3.13 -10.27
C ASP A 20 -11.62 -1.81 -9.51
N MET A 21 -10.54 -1.12 -9.12
CA MET A 21 -10.61 0.14 -8.37
C MET A 21 -10.17 1.32 -9.23
N ASP A 22 -10.95 2.38 -9.20
CA ASP A 22 -10.57 3.67 -9.80
C ASP A 22 -9.49 4.39 -8.99
N SER A 23 -9.02 5.53 -9.50
CA SER A 23 -8.07 6.39 -8.81
C SER A 23 -8.72 6.99 -7.55
N MET A 24 -8.25 6.58 -6.37
CA MET A 24 -8.76 7.09 -5.08
C MET A 24 -7.67 7.11 -4.02
N THR A 25 -7.97 7.78 -2.90
CA THR A 25 -7.10 7.81 -1.72
C THR A 25 -7.70 6.91 -0.66
N MET A 26 -6.97 5.88 -0.25
CA MET A 26 -7.41 4.99 0.82
C MET A 26 -6.26 4.39 1.61
N VAL A 27 -6.61 3.69 2.69
CA VAL A 27 -5.65 3.02 3.56
C VAL A 27 -5.38 1.61 3.06
N PHE A 28 -4.13 1.34 2.74
CA PHE A 28 -3.63 0.01 2.41
C PHE A 28 -2.94 -0.60 3.61
N ARG A 29 -3.04 -1.92 3.78
CA ARG A 29 -2.13 -2.64 4.68
C ARG A 29 -0.80 -2.85 3.97
N VAL A 30 0.30 -2.98 4.71
CA VAL A 30 1.59 -3.45 4.18
C VAL A 30 1.85 -4.85 4.70
N ALA A 31 2.36 -5.73 3.84
CA ALA A 31 2.79 -7.06 4.25
C ALA A 31 4.05 -6.99 5.13
N ASP A 32 4.93 -6.02 4.86
CA ASP A 32 6.16 -5.77 5.61
C ASP A 32 6.21 -4.30 6.06
N PRO A 33 6.31 -4.02 7.38
CA PRO A 33 6.48 -2.66 7.91
C PRO A 33 7.68 -1.91 7.32
N ALA A 34 8.76 -2.60 6.96
CA ALA A 34 9.94 -1.98 6.35
C ALA A 34 9.68 -1.37 4.97
N MET A 35 8.52 -1.68 4.35
CA MET A 35 8.07 -0.98 3.15
C MET A 35 7.75 0.48 3.44
N LEU A 36 7.25 0.81 4.64
CA LEU A 36 6.89 2.17 5.02
C LEU A 36 8.12 3.07 5.07
N ASP A 37 9.26 2.57 5.54
CA ASP A 37 10.53 3.34 5.59
C ASP A 37 11.04 3.75 4.20
N LYS A 38 10.65 3.00 3.18
CA LYS A 38 10.98 3.27 1.77
C LYS A 38 10.02 4.26 1.10
N MET A 39 8.91 4.60 1.77
CA MET A 39 7.93 5.57 1.29
C MET A 39 8.07 6.88 2.05
N LYS A 40 7.96 8.01 1.34
CA LYS A 40 7.86 9.33 1.97
C LYS A 40 6.66 10.06 1.42
N ALA A 41 6.08 10.94 2.24
CA ALA A 41 4.98 11.78 1.78
C ALA A 41 5.44 12.64 0.60
N GLY A 42 4.70 12.56 -0.51
CA GLY A 42 5.04 13.25 -1.76
C GLY A 42 5.88 12.42 -2.74
N ASP A 43 6.42 11.27 -2.32
CA ASP A 43 7.10 10.37 -3.26
C ASP A 43 6.09 9.69 -4.19
N LYS A 44 6.47 9.63 -5.47
CA LYS A 44 5.78 8.80 -6.45
C LYS A 44 6.46 7.43 -6.47
N ILE A 45 5.70 6.41 -6.13
CA ILE A 45 6.17 5.02 -6.06
C ILE A 45 5.27 4.14 -6.92
N GLU A 46 5.85 3.07 -7.44
CA GLU A 46 5.07 1.97 -7.99
C GLU A 46 4.85 0.95 -6.88
N PHE A 47 3.67 0.37 -6.81
CA PHE A 47 3.37 -0.64 -5.80
C PHE A 47 2.43 -1.69 -6.37
N GLU A 48 2.51 -2.89 -5.82
CA GLU A 48 1.57 -3.98 -6.09
C GLU A 48 0.71 -4.19 -4.86
N ALA A 49 -0.61 -4.19 -5.08
CA ALA A 49 -1.61 -4.47 -4.06
C ALA A 49 -2.36 -5.74 -4.41
N ASP A 50 -2.63 -6.55 -3.40
CA ASP A 50 -3.40 -7.79 -3.53
C ASP A 50 -4.42 -7.94 -2.39
N ARG A 51 -5.44 -8.76 -2.60
CA ARG A 51 -6.48 -9.02 -1.60
C ARG A 51 -6.10 -10.26 -0.78
N VAL A 52 -5.39 -10.03 0.31
CA VAL A 52 -4.94 -11.07 1.23
C VAL A 52 -5.95 -11.18 2.37
N ASN A 53 -6.52 -12.37 2.60
CA ASN A 53 -7.54 -12.61 3.64
C ASN A 53 -8.71 -11.62 3.60
N GLY A 54 -9.15 -11.27 2.38
CA GLY A 54 -10.24 -10.30 2.16
C GLY A 54 -9.84 -8.83 2.29
N ALA A 55 -8.60 -8.53 2.67
CA ALA A 55 -8.08 -7.18 2.88
C ALA A 55 -7.06 -6.75 1.82
N ILE A 56 -7.13 -5.50 1.38
CA ILE A 56 -6.16 -4.95 0.42
C ILE A 56 -4.81 -4.71 1.13
N THR A 57 -3.78 -5.38 0.63
CA THR A 57 -2.44 -5.41 1.22
C THR A 57 -1.38 -5.18 0.13
N LEU A 58 -0.45 -4.27 0.40
CA LEU A 58 0.73 -4.04 -0.42
C LEU A 58 1.68 -5.21 -0.25
N THR A 59 1.92 -5.90 -1.35
CA THR A 59 2.84 -7.05 -1.42
C THR A 59 4.20 -6.66 -1.96
N LYS A 60 4.27 -5.56 -2.72
CA LYS A 60 5.52 -5.06 -3.30
C LYS A 60 5.50 -3.56 -3.47
N ILE A 61 6.67 -2.96 -3.33
CA ILE A 61 6.91 -1.54 -3.57
C ILE A 61 8.17 -1.38 -4.43
N GLY A 62 8.11 -0.47 -5.39
CA GLY A 62 9.18 -0.12 -6.32
C GLY A 62 9.34 1.40 -6.39
N LYS A 63 10.45 1.85 -6.95
CA LYS A 63 10.64 3.28 -7.25
C LYS A 63 9.82 3.62 -8.49
N GLY A 64 8.92 4.58 -8.37
CA GLY A 64 8.20 5.10 -9.53
C GLY A 64 9.18 5.91 -10.37
N HIS A 65 9.24 5.59 -11.66
CA HIS A 65 9.97 6.35 -12.67
C HIS A 65 9.23 7.63 -13.09
#